data_AF-A0A967TY18-F1
#
_entry.id   AF-A0A967TY18-F1
#
_cell.length_a   1.000
_cell.length_b   1.000
_cell.length_c   1.000
_cell.angle_alpha   90.00
_cell.angle_beta   90.00
_cell.angle_gamma   90.00
#
_symmetry.space_group_name_H-M   'P 1'
#
loop_
_entity.id
_entity.type
_entity.pdbx_description
1 polymer ?
#
loop_
_entity_poly.entity_id
_entity_poly.type
_entity_poly.pdbx_seq_one_letter_code
_entity_poly.pdbx_strand_id
1 'polypeptide(L)'
;MSTKPKIGITMGDPNGVGPELIVKALSHPDIAGSCEIVIFGDRGVIEKAAGSSLPEVNIIEPSDFGSGDLKPGFIDRKAGQASLDYIKAAVQSAMAAEIDAVVTAPISKESTHLAGSTYPGHTEML
;
A
#
# COMPACT_ATOMS: atom_id res chain seq x y z
N MET A 1 22.31 11.92 -16.27
CA MET A 1 22.23 11.66 -14.81
C MET A 1 21.18 10.59 -14.63
N SER A 2 21.49 9.44 -14.03
CA SER A 2 20.45 8.45 -13.72
C SER A 2 19.71 8.96 -12.50
N THR A 3 18.48 9.44 -12.68
CA THR A 3 17.58 9.73 -11.56
C THR A 3 17.23 8.40 -10.89
N LYS A 4 17.09 8.40 -9.56
CA LYS A 4 16.62 7.21 -8.85
C LYS A 4 15.21 6.89 -9.35
N PRO A 5 14.87 5.61 -9.64
CA PRO A 5 13.51 5.27 -10.01
C PRO A 5 12.57 5.55 -8.85
N LYS A 6 11.40 6.12 -9.16
CA LYS A 6 10.33 6.36 -8.20
C LYS A 6 9.36 5.18 -8.20
N ILE A 7 9.27 4.47 -7.10
CA ILE A 7 8.50 3.23 -6.97
C ILE A 7 7.28 3.49 -6.09
N GLY A 8 6.09 3.23 -6.64
CA GLY A 8 4.84 3.25 -5.90
C GLY A 8 4.60 1.90 -5.24
N ILE A 9 4.36 1.88 -3.92
CA ILE A 9 4.02 0.68 -3.17
C ILE A 9 2.58 0.76 -2.69
N THR A 10 1.70 -0.14 -3.14
CA THR A 10 0.35 -0.25 -2.56
C THR A 10 0.41 -0.99 -1.24
N MET A 11 -0.20 -0.45 -0.18
CA MET A 11 -0.17 -1.04 1.17
C MET A 11 -0.87 -2.41 1.27
N GLY A 12 -1.74 -2.73 0.32
CA GLY A 12 -2.48 -3.99 0.32
C GLY A 12 -3.68 -3.92 1.28
N ASP A 13 -3.99 -5.04 1.93
CA ASP A 13 -5.02 -5.07 2.98
C ASP A 13 -4.46 -4.46 4.27
N PRO A 14 -5.05 -3.37 4.81
CA PRO A 14 -4.64 -2.80 6.09
C PRO A 14 -4.67 -3.78 7.27
N ASN A 15 -5.56 -4.78 7.23
CA ASN A 15 -5.67 -5.83 8.25
C ASN A 15 -4.75 -7.03 7.96
N GLY A 16 -4.07 -7.03 6.81
CA GLY A 16 -3.08 -8.03 6.44
C GLY A 16 -1.68 -7.69 6.97
N VAL A 17 -0.67 -8.36 6.42
CA VAL A 17 0.75 -8.18 6.77
C VAL A 17 1.47 -7.12 5.93
N GLY A 18 0.76 -6.49 4.99
CA GLY A 18 1.31 -5.52 4.04
C GLY A 18 2.01 -4.33 4.73
N PRO A 19 1.38 -3.68 5.71
CA PRO A 19 2.00 -2.58 6.45
C PRO A 19 3.35 -2.94 7.09
N GLU A 20 3.45 -4.08 7.79
CA GLU A 20 4.66 -4.52 8.47
C GLU A 20 5.78 -4.88 7.48
N LEU A 21 5.42 -5.49 6.35
CA LEU A 21 6.37 -5.79 5.28
C LEU A 21 6.97 -4.52 4.67
N ILE A 22 6.15 -3.49 4.45
CA ILE A 22 6.59 -2.20 3.91
C ILE A 22 7.56 -1.54 4.88
N VAL A 23 7.19 -1.44 6.16
CA VAL A 23 8.07 -0.88 7.21
C VAL A 23 9.41 -1.63 7.24
N LYS A 24 9.37 -2.96 7.23
CA LYS A 24 10.57 -3.79 7.26
C LYS A 24 11.45 -3.60 6.02
N ALA A 25 10.85 -3.47 4.84
CA ALA A 25 11.55 -3.20 3.60
C ALA A 25 12.22 -1.82 3.62
N LEU A 26 11.52 -0.78 4.06
CA LEU A 26 12.06 0.59 4.18
C LEU A 26 13.19 0.70 5.21
N SER A 27 13.26 -0.22 6.17
CA SER A 27 14.35 -0.28 7.14
C SER A 27 15.64 -0.89 6.55
N HIS A 28 15.60 -1.42 5.33
CA HIS A 28 16.78 -2.02 4.68
C HIS A 28 17.58 -0.96 3.91
N PRO A 29 18.88 -0.75 4.21
CA PRO A 29 19.68 0.32 3.60
C PRO A 29 19.72 0.29 2.08
N ASP A 30 19.75 -0.91 1.50
CA ASP A 30 19.81 -1.11 0.05
C ASP A 30 18.57 -0.55 -0.68
N ILE A 31 17.41 -0.56 -0.04
CA ILE A 31 16.15 -0.07 -0.65
C ILE A 31 16.11 1.45 -0.61
N ALA A 32 16.40 2.04 0.55
CA ALA A 32 16.48 3.50 0.71
C ALA A 32 17.56 4.15 -0.18
N GLY A 33 18.65 3.42 -0.45
CA GLY A 33 19.70 3.86 -1.35
C GLY A 33 19.32 3.86 -2.83
N SER A 34 18.48 2.92 -3.26
CA SER A 34 18.31 2.56 -4.68
C SER A 34 17.12 3.23 -5.38
N CYS A 35 16.12 3.70 -4.64
CA CYS A 35 14.88 4.22 -5.22
C CYS A 35 14.23 5.30 -4.34
N GLU A 36 13.34 6.10 -4.94
CA GLU A 36 12.42 6.97 -4.21
C GLU A 36 11.10 6.22 -4.00
N ILE A 37 10.63 6.10 -2.75
CA ILE A 37 9.41 5.35 -2.44
C ILE A 37 8.23 6.30 -2.21
N VAL A 38 7.09 5.95 -2.80
CA VAL A 38 5.78 6.52 -2.47
C VAL A 38 4.85 5.38 -2.06
N ILE A 39 4.24 5.48 -0.88
CA ILE A 39 3.27 4.49 -0.41
C ILE A 39 1.86 4.97 -0.75
N PHE A 40 1.05 4.12 -1.36
CA PHE A 40 -0.40 4.30 -1.50
C PHE A 40 -1.07 3.46 -0.42
N GLY A 41 -1.55 4.10 0.65
CA GLY A 41 -1.93 3.40 1.88
C GLY A 41 -2.60 4.31 2.90
N ASP A 42 -2.45 3.97 4.18
CA ASP A 42 -2.94 4.77 5.31
C ASP A 42 -1.77 5.07 6.25
N ARG A 43 -1.58 6.35 6.59
CA ARG A 43 -0.46 6.79 7.42
C ARG A 43 -0.55 6.22 8.82
N GLY A 44 -1.74 6.27 9.43
CA GLY A 44 -1.93 5.77 10.79
C GLY A 44 -1.68 4.27 10.90
N VAL A 45 -2.02 3.50 9.86
CA VAL A 45 -1.72 2.06 9.79
C VAL A 45 -0.22 1.81 9.69
N ILE A 46 0.49 2.52 8.80
CA ILE A 46 1.95 2.40 8.65
C ILE A 46 2.68 2.82 9.93
N GLU A 47 2.28 3.92 10.56
CA GLU A 47 2.87 4.40 11.83
C GLU A 47 2.67 3.37 12.94
N LYS A 48 1.48 2.77 13.04
CA LYS A 48 1.21 1.71 14.02
C LYS A 48 2.04 0.45 13.75
N ALA A 49 2.26 0.10 12.49
CA ALA A 49 3.13 -1.02 12.11
C ALA A 49 4.62 -0.73 12.37
N ALA A 50 5.04 0.53 12.24
CA ALA A 50 6.41 0.98 12.52
C ALA A 50 6.72 1.09 14.02
N GLY A 51 5.70 1.30 14.85
CA GLY A 51 5.86 1.53 16.27
C GLY A 51 6.58 2.85 16.53
N SER A 52 7.89 2.79 16.79
CA SER A 52 8.67 3.94 17.27
C SER A 52 9.47 4.66 16.19
N SER A 53 9.64 4.06 15.01
CA SER A 53 10.57 4.59 14.00
C SER A 53 10.13 4.22 12.59
N LEU A 54 9.65 5.22 11.84
CA LEU A 54 9.44 5.14 10.40
C LEU A 54 10.42 6.11 9.73
N PRO A 55 11.19 5.68 8.71
CA PRO A 55 11.94 6.63 7.90
C PRO A 55 11.00 7.62 7.22
N GLU A 56 11.49 8.82 6.92
CA GLU A 56 10.71 9.80 6.18
C GLU A 56 10.33 9.23 4.80
N VAL A 57 9.03 9.05 4.59
CA VAL A 57 8.47 8.46 3.37
C VAL A 57 7.18 9.18 2.98
N ASN A 58 6.99 9.38 1.67
CA ASN A 58 5.77 9.96 1.15
C ASN A 58 4.64 8.93 1.19
N ILE A 59 3.50 9.30 1.77
CA ILE A 59 2.31 8.45 1.86
C ILE A 59 1.12 9.21 1.26
N ILE A 60 0.49 8.61 0.26
CA ILE A 60 -0.75 9.07 -0.36
C ILE A 60 -1.88 8.24 0.22
N GLU A 61 -2.92 8.91 0.73
CA GLU A 61 -4.04 8.31 1.45
C GLU A 61 -5.34 8.45 0.64
N PRO A 62 -5.61 7.55 -0.34
CA PRO A 62 -6.77 7.67 -1.22
C PRO A 62 -8.08 7.17 -0.60
N SER A 63 -8.07 6.70 0.65
CA SER A 63 -9.24 6.17 1.37
C SER A 63 -9.30 6.71 2.80
N ASP A 64 -10.45 6.55 3.46
CA ASP A 64 -10.69 6.98 4.84
C ASP A 64 -10.55 5.85 5.88
N PHE A 65 -9.72 4.82 5.59
CA PHE A 65 -9.61 3.62 6.42
C PHE A 65 -9.28 3.94 7.88
N GLY A 66 -8.16 4.62 8.16
CA GLY A 66 -7.76 5.04 9.50
C GLY A 66 -7.26 3.91 10.41
N SER A 67 -6.34 4.24 11.32
CA SER A 67 -5.79 3.26 12.28
C SER A 67 -6.79 2.77 13.34
N GLY A 68 -7.91 3.48 13.53
CA GLY A 68 -9.00 3.10 14.42
C GLY A 68 -9.88 1.98 13.88
N ASP A 69 -9.89 1.76 12.56
CA ASP A 69 -10.68 0.71 11.91
C ASP A 69 -9.92 -0.62 11.77
N LEU A 70 -8.64 -0.64 12.15
CA LEU A 70 -7.79 -1.83 12.08
C LEU A 70 -8.36 -2.99 12.90
N LYS A 71 -8.52 -4.13 12.22
CA LYS A 71 -8.87 -5.44 12.78
C LYS A 71 -7.92 -6.49 12.20
N PRO A 72 -6.65 -6.53 12.64
CA PRO A 72 -5.64 -7.41 12.05
C PRO A 72 -6.10 -8.87 12.01
N GLY A 73 -5.93 -9.53 10.86
CA GLY A 73 -6.33 -10.91 10.64
C GLY A 73 -7.83 -11.15 10.40
N PHE A 74 -8.66 -10.10 10.37
CA PHE A 74 -10.09 -10.22 10.07
C PHE A 74 -10.43 -9.70 8.67
N ILE A 75 -11.32 -10.44 8.01
CA ILE A 75 -11.96 -10.03 6.77
C ILE A 75 -12.86 -8.82 7.08
N ASP A 76 -12.68 -7.75 6.30
CA ASP A 76 -13.39 -6.49 6.55
C ASP A 76 -13.68 -5.76 5.22
N ARG A 77 -14.92 -5.29 5.07
CA ARG A 77 -15.37 -4.59 3.86
C ARG A 77 -14.61 -3.27 3.66
N LYS A 78 -14.38 -2.50 4.73
CA LYS A 78 -13.69 -1.20 4.66
C LYS A 78 -12.23 -1.42 4.29
N ALA A 79 -11.60 -2.44 4.85
CA ALA A 79 -10.22 -2.82 4.50
C ALA A 79 -10.10 -3.25 3.03
N GLY A 80 -11.06 -4.04 2.55
CA GLY A 80 -11.17 -4.41 1.14
C GLY A 80 -11.34 -3.21 0.21
N GLN A 81 -12.20 -2.25 0.57
CA GLN A 81 -12.39 -1.02 -0.21
C GLN A 81 -11.10 -0.20 -0.25
N ALA A 82 -10.45 -0.04 0.90
CA ALA A 82 -9.18 0.68 1.01
C ALA A 82 -8.10 0.04 0.11
N SER A 83 -7.97 -1.30 0.09
CA SER A 83 -7.06 -1.99 -0.82
C SER A 83 -7.32 -1.66 -2.30
N LEU A 84 -8.59 -1.60 -2.72
CA LEU A 84 -8.96 -1.24 -4.10
C LEU A 84 -8.56 0.20 -4.42
N ASP A 85 -8.80 1.12 -3.49
CA ASP A 85 -8.47 2.53 -3.66
C ASP A 85 -6.96 2.76 -3.73
N TYR A 86 -6.17 2.02 -2.94
CA TYR A 86 -4.69 2.05 -3.03
C TYR A 86 -4.19 1.60 -4.40
N ILE A 87 -4.70 0.48 -4.91
CA ILE A 87 -4.32 -0.05 -6.22
C ILE A 87 -4.69 0.95 -7.31
N LYS A 88 -5.92 1.45 -7.29
CA LYS A 88 -6.41 2.41 -8.27
C LYS A 88 -5.55 3.68 -8.31
N ALA A 89 -5.22 4.23 -7.14
CA ALA A 89 -4.37 5.41 -7.05
C ALA A 89 -2.95 5.15 -7.59
N ALA A 90 -2.35 4.00 -7.25
CA ALA A 90 -1.02 3.65 -7.75
C ALA A 90 -1.01 3.46 -9.28
N VAL A 91 -2.02 2.79 -9.84
CA VAL A 91 -2.18 2.62 -11.29
C VAL A 91 -2.35 3.98 -11.97
N GLN A 92 -3.17 4.86 -11.42
CA GLN A 92 -3.36 6.22 -11.95
C GLN A 92 -2.06 7.03 -11.95
N SER A 93 -1.29 7.00 -10.86
CA SER A 93 0.02 7.67 -10.80
C SER A 93 1.03 7.05 -11.78
N ALA A 94 1.02 5.73 -11.98
CA ALA A 94 1.87 5.08 -12.97
C ALA A 94 1.50 5.51 -14.41
N MET A 95 0.21 5.54 -14.73
CA MET A 95 -0.28 6.00 -16.03
C MET A 95 0.01 7.49 -16.28
N ALA A 96 0.05 8.30 -15.23
CA ALA A 96 0.43 9.71 -15.28
C ALA A 96 1.95 9.95 -15.31
N ALA A 97 2.77 8.88 -15.32
CA ALA A 97 4.23 8.92 -15.23
C ALA A 97 4.75 9.65 -13.96
N GLU A 98 3.98 9.63 -12.87
CA GLU A 98 4.38 10.16 -11.56
C GLU A 98 5.25 9.16 -10.78
N ILE A 99 5.13 7.87 -11.11
CA ILE A 99 5.95 6.76 -10.61
C ILE A 99 6.40 5.89 -11.80
N ASP A 100 7.58 5.28 -11.69
CA ASP A 100 8.19 4.45 -12.74
C ASP A 100 7.74 2.98 -12.66
N ALA A 101 7.31 2.52 -11.48
CA ALA A 101 6.83 1.15 -11.28
C ALA A 101 5.88 1.05 -10.08
N VAL A 102 5.04 0.00 -10.08
CA VAL A 102 4.16 -0.36 -8.98
C VAL A 102 4.64 -1.67 -8.35
N VAL A 103 4.74 -1.68 -7.03
CA VAL A 103 4.98 -2.87 -6.20
C VAL A 103 3.78 -3.05 -5.28
N THR A 104 3.28 -4.27 -5.21
CA THR A 104 2.00 -4.52 -4.54
C THR A 104 2.16 -5.39 -3.31
N ALA A 105 1.82 -4.86 -2.14
CA ALA A 105 1.66 -5.69 -0.95
C ALA A 105 0.39 -6.56 -1.03
N PRO A 106 0.30 -7.67 -0.26
CA PRO A 106 -0.81 -8.61 -0.38
C PRO A 106 -2.17 -8.02 -0.04
N ILE A 107 -3.21 -8.47 -0.75
CA ILE A 107 -4.62 -8.16 -0.46
C ILE A 107 -5.39 -9.41 -0.01
N SER A 108 -6.48 -9.22 0.72
CA SER A 108 -7.50 -10.26 0.93
C SER A 108 -8.52 -10.25 -0.20
N LYS A 109 -8.61 -11.36 -0.94
CA LYS A 109 -9.64 -11.55 -1.98
C LYS A 109 -11.04 -11.48 -1.40
N GLU A 110 -11.22 -12.01 -0.20
CA GLU A 110 -12.53 -12.02 0.46
C GLU A 110 -12.94 -10.61 0.92
N SER A 111 -12.02 -9.85 1.50
CA SER A 111 -12.27 -8.44 1.87
C SER A 111 -12.61 -7.60 0.64
N THR A 112 -11.84 -7.73 -0.44
CA THR A 112 -12.08 -6.98 -1.70
C THR A 112 -13.38 -7.41 -2.38
N HIS A 113 -13.75 -8.69 -2.34
CA HIS A 113 -15.05 -9.15 -2.83
C HIS A 113 -16.21 -8.59 -2.01
N LEU A 114 -16.08 -8.55 -0.68
CA LEU A 114 -17.07 -7.88 0.18
C LEU A 114 -17.21 -6.40 -0.15
N ALA A 115 -16.14 -5.73 -0.56
CA ALA A 115 -16.16 -4.34 -1.04
C ALA A 115 -16.80 -4.18 -2.43
N GLY A 116 -17.21 -5.26 -3.10
CA GLY A 116 -17.86 -5.23 -4.41
C GLY A 116 -16.93 -5.51 -5.59
N SER A 117 -15.69 -5.92 -5.35
CA SER A 117 -14.79 -6.35 -6.42
C SER A 117 -15.31 -7.61 -7.11
N THR A 118 -15.37 -7.55 -8.45
CA THR A 118 -15.64 -8.71 -9.32
C THR A 118 -14.35 -9.36 -9.83
N TYR A 119 -13.19 -8.83 -9.48
CA TYR A 119 -11.90 -9.35 -9.95
C TYR A 119 -11.52 -10.63 -9.19
N PRO A 120 -11.05 -11.68 -9.89
CA PRO A 120 -10.68 -12.95 -9.25
C PRO A 120 -9.36 -12.86 -8.46
N GLY A 121 -8.58 -11.79 -8.63
CA GLY A 121 -7.30 -11.60 -7.99
C GLY A 121 -6.73 -10.20 -8.22
N HIS A 122 -5.52 -9.99 -7.67
CA HIS A 122 -4.82 -8.70 -7.72
C HIS A 122 -4.26 -8.40 -9.11
N THR A 123 -3.83 -9.42 -9.85
CA THR A 123 -3.28 -9.26 -11.21
C THR A 123 -4.33 -8.74 -12.18
N GLU A 124 -5.59 -9.13 -12.02
CA GLU A 124 -6.69 -8.68 -12.87
C GLU A 124 -7.18 -7.25 -12.54
N MET A 125 -6.69 -6.66 -11.44
CA MET A 125 -6.97 -5.28 -11.05
C MET A 125 -5.95 -4.26 -11.60
N LEU A 126 -4.81 -4.74 -12.09
CA LEU A 126 -3.72 -3.94 -12.68
C LEU A 126 -3.85 -3.87 -14.20
#